data_AF-A0A3D5PZ74-F1
#
_entry.id   AF-A0A3D5PZ74-F1
#
_cell.length_a   1.000
_cell.length_b   1.000
_cell.length_c   1.000
_cell.angle_alpha   90.00
_cell.angle_beta   90.00
_cell.angle_gamma   90.00
#
_symmetry.space_group_name_H-M   'P 1'
#
loop_
_entity.id
_entity.type
_entity.pdbx_description
1 polymer ?
#
loop_
_entity_poly.entity_id
_entity_poly.type
_entity_poly.pdbx_seq_one_letter_code
_entity_poly.pdbx_strand_id
1 'polypeptide(L)'
;MAKGSPRKKSSAGRSGSSRKQSTSRRRWFWSLLWRLALVALVILVGWTVYLDAKVTSRFEGRRFEVPSYVYARPLELYEGAGVSADALQRELQMANYSRAAGDRPGTFSRNGSRFVIHTRGFRFADGAEPARQIRLTISGDQIQRMSV
;
A
#
# COMPACT_ATOMS: atom_id res chain seq x y z
N MET A 1 -47.98 70.91 -81.61
CA MET A 1 -48.99 70.37 -80.67
C MET A 1 -48.26 69.64 -79.53
N ALA A 2 -48.68 69.91 -78.28
CA ALA A 2 -48.45 69.22 -76.98
C ALA A 2 -47.00 68.83 -76.54
N LYS A 3 -46.36 69.48 -75.55
CA LYS A 3 -46.50 69.47 -74.06
C LYS A 3 -45.69 68.37 -73.35
N GLY A 4 -44.83 68.76 -72.39
CA GLY A 4 -44.40 67.91 -71.25
C GLY A 4 -42.99 68.18 -70.69
N SER A 5 -42.92 68.78 -69.49
CA SER A 5 -41.73 69.07 -68.64
C SER A 5 -41.77 68.14 -67.39
N PRO A 6 -40.84 68.14 -66.38
CA PRO A 6 -39.37 68.32 -66.33
C PRO A 6 -38.63 67.41 -65.28
N ARG A 7 -37.31 67.70 -65.04
CA ARG A 7 -36.44 67.47 -63.82
C ARG A 7 -35.61 66.17 -63.69
N LYS A 8 -34.26 66.26 -63.73
CA LYS A 8 -33.24 66.49 -62.64
C LYS A 8 -33.11 65.29 -61.67
N LYS A 9 -31.96 64.86 -61.14
CA LYS A 9 -30.51 65.12 -61.25
C LYS A 9 -29.85 64.17 -60.21
N SER A 10 -28.57 63.79 -60.42
CA SER A 10 -27.55 63.47 -59.39
C SER A 10 -27.81 62.25 -58.48
N SER A 11 -26.84 61.54 -57.91
CA SER A 11 -25.52 61.89 -57.37
C SER A 11 -24.70 60.62 -57.01
N ALA A 12 -23.37 60.80 -56.94
CA ALA A 12 -22.39 60.24 -55.97
C ALA A 12 -22.89 59.22 -54.92
N GLY A 13 -22.17 58.19 -54.49
CA GLY A 13 -20.71 58.03 -54.32
C GLY A 13 -20.43 57.60 -52.87
N ARG A 14 -19.39 56.77 -52.66
CA ARG A 14 -18.68 56.49 -51.38
C ARG A 14 -19.52 55.78 -50.29
N SER A 15 -18.99 55.01 -49.35
CA SER A 15 -17.66 54.50 -48.99
C SER A 15 -17.90 53.49 -47.86
N GLY A 16 -17.05 52.48 -47.75
CA GLY A 16 -17.12 51.52 -46.65
C GLY A 16 -16.91 52.15 -45.28
N SER A 17 -17.44 51.47 -44.27
CA SER A 17 -16.82 51.42 -42.95
C SER A 17 -17.41 50.25 -42.18
N SER A 18 -16.76 49.09 -42.28
CA SER A 18 -16.96 48.02 -41.31
C SER A 18 -16.38 48.48 -39.98
N ARG A 19 -17.23 49.03 -39.10
CA ARG A 19 -16.88 49.31 -37.70
C ARG A 19 -16.67 47.99 -36.95
N LYS A 20 -15.48 47.39 -37.09
CA LYS A 20 -14.94 46.43 -36.12
C LYS A 20 -14.24 47.22 -35.02
N GLN A 21 -15.01 47.71 -34.06
CA GLN A 21 -14.48 48.32 -32.84
C GLN A 21 -14.84 47.46 -31.63
N SER A 22 -13.84 47.29 -30.76
CA SER A 22 -13.91 46.73 -29.40
C SER A 22 -13.62 45.23 -29.22
N THR A 23 -12.46 44.77 -29.70
CA THR A 23 -11.79 43.56 -29.13
C THR A 23 -10.49 43.88 -28.39
N SER A 24 -10.11 45.17 -28.31
CA SER A 24 -8.83 45.63 -27.76
C SER A 24 -8.69 45.36 -26.24
N ARG A 25 -9.70 45.70 -25.41
CA ARG A 25 -9.64 45.42 -23.96
C ARG A 25 -9.61 43.93 -23.65
N ARG A 26 -10.43 43.11 -24.33
CA ARG A 26 -10.51 41.66 -24.06
C ARG A 26 -9.19 40.94 -24.36
N ARG A 27 -8.49 41.34 -25.44
CA ARG A 27 -7.17 40.82 -25.78
C ARG A 27 -6.10 41.23 -24.75
N TRP A 28 -6.17 42.46 -24.24
CA TRP A 28 -5.28 42.93 -23.18
C TRP A 28 -5.50 42.19 -21.86
N PHE A 29 -6.76 41.99 -21.43
CA PHE A 29 -7.10 41.18 -20.26
C PHE A 29 -6.64 39.72 -20.41
N TRP A 30 -6.84 39.10 -21.58
CA TRP A 30 -6.37 37.74 -21.85
C TRP A 30 -4.85 37.65 -21.84
N SER A 31 -4.14 38.64 -22.38
CA SER A 31 -2.68 38.68 -22.32
C SER A 31 -2.16 38.86 -20.89
N LEU A 32 -2.85 39.63 -20.06
CA LEU A 32 -2.50 39.79 -18.64
C LEU A 32 -2.74 38.49 -17.87
N LEU A 33 -3.88 37.82 -18.11
CA LEU A 33 -4.21 36.55 -17.50
C LEU A 33 -3.20 35.45 -17.88
N TRP A 34 -2.77 35.40 -19.13
CA TRP A 34 -1.74 34.45 -19.59
C TRP A 34 -0.39 34.69 -18.92
N ARG A 35 0.00 35.97 -18.74
CA ARG A 35 1.24 36.32 -18.01
C ARG A 35 1.15 35.92 -16.53
N LEU A 36 0.01 36.18 -15.88
CA LEU A 36 -0.26 35.74 -14.50
C LEU A 36 -0.23 34.22 -14.37
N ALA A 37 -0.85 33.50 -15.32
CA ALA A 37 -0.85 32.05 -15.34
C ALA A 37 0.57 31.49 -15.51
N LEU A 38 1.40 32.11 -16.35
CA LEU A 38 2.80 31.74 -16.52
C LEU A 38 3.60 31.95 -15.22
N VAL A 39 3.43 33.08 -14.55
CA VAL A 39 4.08 33.33 -13.24
C VAL A 39 3.61 32.32 -12.19
N ALA A 40 2.30 32.04 -12.13
CA ALA A 40 1.75 31.04 -11.21
C ALA A 40 2.31 29.63 -11.50
N LEU A 41 2.49 29.29 -12.78
CA LEU A 41 3.09 28.02 -13.20
C LEU A 41 4.54 27.90 -12.71
N VAL A 42 5.35 28.96 -12.83
CA VAL A 42 6.74 28.94 -12.34
C VAL A 42 6.78 28.76 -10.83
N ILE A 43 5.92 29.45 -10.08
CA ILE A 43 5.82 29.31 -8.63
C ILE A 43 5.41 27.88 -8.27
N LEU A 44 4.44 27.30 -8.97
CA LEU A 44 3.96 25.94 -8.73
C LEU A 44 5.08 24.92 -8.98
N VAL A 45 5.81 25.04 -10.09
CA VAL A 45 6.94 24.16 -10.41
C VAL A 45 8.01 24.24 -9.31
N GLY A 46 8.39 25.45 -8.88
CA GLY A 46 9.35 25.63 -7.79
C GLY A 46 8.86 25.03 -6.46
N TRP A 47 7.56 25.17 -6.17
CA TRP A 47 6.94 24.61 -4.98
C TRP A 47 6.92 23.07 -5.01
N THR A 48 6.62 22.46 -6.16
CA THR A 48 6.67 21.00 -6.34
C THR A 48 8.06 20.46 -6.16
N VAL A 49 9.10 21.12 -6.70
CA VAL A 49 10.50 20.72 -6.50
C VAL A 49 10.90 20.81 -5.03
N TYR A 50 10.48 21.86 -4.32
CA TYR A 50 10.75 21.99 -2.89
C TYR A 50 10.05 20.89 -2.07
N LEU A 51 8.79 20.58 -2.39
CA LEU A 51 8.07 19.48 -1.76
C LEU A 51 8.73 18.13 -2.04
N ASP A 52 9.14 17.89 -3.28
CA ASP A 52 9.84 16.67 -3.68
C ASP A 52 11.14 16.50 -2.87
N ALA A 53 12.00 17.52 -2.82
CA ALA A 53 13.22 17.48 -2.02
C ALA A 53 12.95 17.22 -0.52
N LYS A 54 11.89 17.83 0.03
CA LYS A 54 11.49 17.65 1.43
C LYS A 54 10.92 16.25 1.71
N VAL A 55 10.19 15.67 0.77
CA VAL A 55 9.66 14.30 0.85
C VAL A 55 10.82 13.31 0.71
N THR A 56 11.60 13.42 -0.35
CA THR A 56 12.75 12.56 -0.65
C THR A 56 13.75 12.53 0.52
N SER A 57 14.11 13.69 1.09
CA SER A 57 14.99 13.73 2.28
C SER A 57 14.42 13.03 3.52
N ARG A 58 13.09 13.00 3.69
CA ARG A 58 12.43 12.34 4.83
C ARG A 58 12.21 10.85 4.61
N PHE A 59 12.13 10.40 3.36
CA PHE A 59 11.83 9.01 3.00
C PHE A 59 13.05 8.21 2.52
N GLU A 60 14.12 8.84 2.03
CA GLU A 60 15.34 8.12 1.62
C GLU A 60 16.16 7.62 2.81
N GLY A 61 16.14 8.33 3.95
CA GLY A 61 16.87 7.95 5.17
C GLY A 61 16.12 7.04 6.15
N ARG A 62 14.80 6.86 5.96
CA ARG A 62 13.95 6.01 6.82
C ARG A 62 13.25 4.92 6.02
N ARG A 63 14.02 4.17 5.24
CA ARG A 63 13.57 2.86 4.75
C ARG A 63 13.51 1.92 5.95
N PHE A 64 12.36 1.95 6.62
CA PHE A 64 11.82 0.98 7.56
C PHE A 64 12.86 0.42 8.54
N GLU A 65 12.82 0.89 9.79
CA GLU A 65 13.40 0.13 10.91
C GLU A 65 12.91 -1.30 10.79
N VAL A 66 13.78 -2.21 10.36
CA VAL A 66 13.45 -3.63 10.33
C VAL A 66 13.39 -4.01 11.80
N PRO A 67 12.20 -4.32 12.34
CA PRO A 67 12.12 -4.71 13.74
C PRO A 67 12.97 -5.97 13.91
N SER A 68 13.81 -5.98 14.93
CA SER A 68 14.50 -7.20 15.32
C SER A 68 13.47 -8.14 15.95
N TYR A 69 13.15 -9.24 15.26
CA TYR A 69 12.34 -10.31 15.85
C TYR A 69 13.20 -11.09 16.85
N VAL A 70 12.86 -11.00 18.13
CA VAL A 70 13.49 -11.81 19.18
C VAL A 70 12.65 -13.07 19.36
N TYR A 71 13.15 -14.20 18.88
CA TYR A 71 12.52 -15.51 19.09
C TYR A 71 13.05 -16.14 20.39
N ALA A 72 12.19 -16.87 21.09
CA ALA A 72 12.60 -17.69 22.23
C ALA A 72 13.32 -18.96 21.75
N ARG A 73 13.86 -19.74 22.72
CA ARG A 73 14.49 -21.03 22.43
C ARG A 73 13.53 -21.96 21.68
N PRO A 74 13.97 -22.67 20.64
CA PRO A 74 13.19 -23.75 20.06
C PRO A 74 13.10 -24.90 21.06
N LEU A 75 11.90 -25.45 21.27
CA LEU A 75 11.74 -26.69 22.01
C LEU A 75 11.87 -27.86 21.04
N GLU A 76 12.98 -28.58 21.15
CA GLU A 76 13.21 -29.79 20.37
C GLU A 76 12.45 -30.97 20.99
N LEU A 77 11.66 -31.65 20.17
CA LEU A 77 10.90 -32.83 20.55
C LEU A 77 11.52 -34.04 19.85
N TYR A 78 11.98 -35.00 20.66
CA TYR A 78 12.52 -36.27 20.19
C TYR A 78 12.15 -37.37 21.18
N GLU A 79 12.21 -38.62 20.73
CA GLU A 79 12.00 -39.78 21.60
C GLU A 79 13.10 -39.82 22.66
N GLY A 80 12.70 -39.85 23.93
CA GLY A 80 13.59 -39.75 25.07
C GLY A 80 13.72 -38.35 25.67
N ALA A 81 13.12 -37.31 25.09
CA ALA A 81 13.16 -35.97 25.68
C ALA A 81 12.37 -35.92 27.01
N GLY A 82 12.99 -35.38 28.06
CA GLY A 82 12.41 -35.25 29.41
C GLY A 82 11.42 -34.08 29.50
N VAL A 83 10.21 -34.26 28.97
CA VAL A 83 9.15 -33.25 28.98
C VAL A 83 7.86 -33.88 29.52
N SER A 84 7.30 -33.27 30.58
CA SER A 84 6.00 -33.68 31.12
C SER A 84 4.85 -33.22 30.23
N ALA A 85 3.73 -33.94 30.27
CA ALA A 85 2.55 -33.61 29.45
C ALA A 85 2.01 -32.20 29.76
N ASP A 86 2.03 -31.80 31.03
CA ASP A 86 1.58 -30.46 31.43
C ASP A 86 2.58 -29.38 31.06
N ALA A 87 3.89 -29.67 31.12
CA ALA A 87 4.92 -28.74 30.65
C ALA A 87 4.79 -28.50 29.13
N LEU A 88 4.60 -29.57 28.34
CA LEU A 88 4.41 -29.45 26.90
C LEU A 88 3.16 -28.63 26.57
N GLN A 89 2.05 -28.86 27.26
CA GLN A 89 0.84 -28.08 27.05
C GLN A 89 1.06 -26.59 27.35
N ARG A 90 1.77 -26.27 28.44
CA ARG A 90 2.10 -24.87 28.78
C ARG A 90 2.99 -24.24 27.71
N GLU A 91 4.01 -24.96 27.24
CA GLU A 91 4.90 -24.44 26.19
C GLU A 91 4.14 -24.14 24.90
N LEU A 92 3.24 -25.05 24.49
CA LEU A 92 2.38 -24.85 23.33
C LEU A 92 1.49 -23.61 23.48
N GLN A 93 0.90 -23.41 24.67
CA GLN A 93 0.08 -22.22 24.95
C GLN A 93 0.91 -20.93 24.91
N MET A 94 2.11 -20.92 25.50
CA MET A 94 3.03 -19.78 25.45
C MET A 94 3.51 -19.49 24.02
N ALA A 95 3.71 -20.53 23.21
CA ALA A 95 3.99 -20.42 21.77
C ALA A 95 2.76 -20.03 20.93
N ASN A 96 1.64 -19.71 21.55
CA ASN A 96 0.38 -19.31 20.90
C ASN A 96 -0.24 -20.40 20.03
N TYR A 97 -0.13 -21.67 20.43
CA TYR A 97 -0.88 -22.78 19.83
C TYR A 97 -2.27 -22.90 20.44
N SER A 98 -3.27 -23.12 19.60
CA SER A 98 -4.67 -23.25 20.01
C SER A 98 -5.07 -24.71 20.21
N ARG A 99 -5.88 -24.99 21.25
CA ARG A 99 -6.40 -26.34 21.49
C ARG A 99 -7.56 -26.64 20.53
N ALA A 100 -7.32 -27.49 19.54
CA ALA A 100 -8.31 -27.89 18.52
C ALA A 100 -8.03 -29.32 18.03
N ALA A 101 -8.62 -29.73 16.91
CA ALA A 101 -8.48 -31.09 16.39
C ALA A 101 -7.05 -31.46 15.92
N GLY A 102 -6.14 -30.49 15.79
CA GLY A 102 -4.80 -30.73 15.23
C GLY A 102 -4.82 -30.82 13.70
N ASP A 103 -5.87 -30.31 13.06
CA ASP A 103 -6.13 -30.32 11.62
C ASP A 103 -5.49 -29.12 10.90
N ARG A 104 -5.36 -27.99 11.60
CA ARG A 104 -4.76 -26.76 11.05
C ARG A 104 -3.41 -26.44 11.70
N PRO A 105 -2.46 -25.85 10.94
CA PRO A 105 -1.19 -25.38 11.51
C PRO A 105 -1.39 -24.47 12.72
N GLY A 106 -0.57 -24.64 13.76
CA GLY A 106 -0.69 -23.87 15.00
C GLY A 106 -1.75 -24.39 15.97
N THR A 107 -2.30 -25.59 15.73
CA THR A 107 -3.25 -26.23 16.65
C THR A 107 -2.69 -27.50 17.27
N PHE A 108 -3.20 -27.86 18.44
CA PHE A 108 -2.90 -29.12 19.11
C PHE A 108 -4.14 -29.74 19.76
N SER A 109 -4.18 -31.07 19.78
CA SER A 109 -5.13 -31.86 20.55
C SER A 109 -4.37 -32.65 21.63
N ARG A 110 -4.96 -32.77 22.81
CA ARG A 110 -4.42 -33.57 23.92
C ARG A 110 -5.51 -34.52 24.44
N ASN A 111 -5.17 -35.80 24.50
CA ASN A 111 -5.95 -36.83 25.17
C ASN A 111 -5.04 -37.55 26.19
N GLY A 112 -5.12 -37.14 27.46
CA GLY A 112 -4.24 -37.63 28.52
C GLY A 112 -2.76 -37.38 28.22
N SER A 113 -2.03 -38.46 27.95
CA SER A 113 -0.61 -38.51 27.58
C SER A 113 -0.33 -38.42 26.09
N ARG A 114 -1.37 -38.48 25.24
CA ARG A 114 -1.23 -38.46 23.78
C ARG A 114 -1.49 -37.08 23.24
N PHE A 115 -0.59 -36.60 22.40
CA PHE A 115 -0.69 -35.31 21.74
C PHE A 115 -0.69 -35.48 20.23
N VAL A 116 -1.49 -34.64 19.58
CA VAL A 116 -1.47 -34.44 18.13
C VAL A 116 -1.25 -32.96 17.90
N ILE A 117 -0.11 -32.59 17.33
CA ILE A 117 0.32 -31.20 17.16
C ILE A 117 0.53 -30.94 15.68
N HIS A 118 -0.03 -29.85 15.16
CA HIS A 118 0.20 -29.43 13.79
C HIS A 118 1.15 -28.24 13.78
N THR A 119 2.39 -28.44 13.34
CA THR A 119 3.42 -27.40 13.33
C THR A 119 3.11 -26.33 12.29
N ARG A 120 3.51 -25.07 12.54
CA ARG A 120 3.23 -23.94 11.65
C ARG A 120 4.19 -23.83 10.45
N GLY A 121 5.18 -24.70 10.38
CA GLY A 121 6.36 -24.53 9.54
C GLY A 121 7.19 -23.34 10.01
N PHE A 122 8.50 -23.46 9.99
CA PHE A 122 9.39 -22.38 10.40
C PHE A 122 10.71 -22.45 9.65
N ARG A 123 11.30 -21.28 9.38
CA ARG A 123 12.63 -21.21 8.76
C ARG A 123 13.67 -20.98 9.85
N PHE A 124 14.29 -22.07 10.29
CA PHE A 124 15.40 -22.05 11.22
C PHE A 124 16.72 -21.70 10.51
N ALA A 125 17.79 -21.50 11.26
CA ALA A 125 19.10 -21.15 10.72
C ALA A 125 19.76 -22.32 9.95
N ASP A 126 19.43 -23.54 10.34
CA ASP A 126 19.87 -24.82 9.77
C ASP A 126 18.99 -25.33 8.62
N GLY A 127 17.75 -24.85 8.51
CA GLY A 127 16.87 -25.22 7.41
C GLY A 127 15.42 -24.75 7.54
N ALA A 128 14.65 -24.95 6.47
CA ALA A 128 13.21 -24.73 6.49
C ALA A 128 12.48 -26.02 6.90
N GLU A 129 11.67 -25.95 7.95
CA GLU A 129 10.77 -27.03 8.34
C GLU A 129 9.36 -26.78 7.79
N PRO A 130 8.75 -27.75 7.09
CA PRO A 130 7.38 -27.63 6.63
C PRO A 130 6.38 -27.77 7.78
N ALA A 131 5.17 -27.24 7.58
CA ALA A 131 4.03 -27.55 8.44
C ALA A 131 3.71 -29.05 8.33
N ARG A 132 3.66 -29.75 9.46
CA ARG A 132 3.38 -31.19 9.53
C ARG A 132 2.66 -31.55 10.83
N GLN A 133 1.96 -32.68 10.80
CA GLN A 133 1.25 -33.19 11.96
C GLN A 133 2.12 -34.20 12.71
N ILE A 134 2.50 -33.89 13.94
CA ILE A 134 3.29 -34.76 14.79
C ILE A 134 2.37 -35.38 15.84
N ARG A 135 2.48 -36.69 16.04
CA ARG A 135 1.81 -37.41 17.12
C ARG A 135 2.86 -37.90 18.09
N LEU A 136 2.67 -37.62 19.37
CA LEU A 136 3.60 -38.04 20.40
C LEU A 136 2.86 -38.58 21.62
N THR A 137 3.54 -39.44 22.36
CA THR A 137 3.02 -40.04 23.60
C THR A 137 4.04 -39.84 24.70
N ILE A 138 3.60 -39.25 25.82
CA ILE A 138 4.43 -38.95 26.98
C ILE A 138 4.11 -39.93 28.11
N SER A 139 5.14 -40.50 28.74
CA SER A 139 4.98 -41.36 29.90
C SER A 139 6.21 -41.21 30.81
N GLY A 140 5.99 -41.10 32.13
CA GLY A 140 7.05 -40.90 33.10
C GLY A 140 7.86 -39.61 32.88
N ASP A 141 7.18 -38.51 32.52
CA ASP A 141 7.80 -37.22 32.17
C ASP A 141 8.80 -37.28 31.02
N GLN A 142 8.64 -38.25 30.13
CA GLN A 142 9.48 -38.42 28.95
C GLN A 142 8.64 -38.73 27.71
N ILE A 143 9.07 -38.24 26.54
CA ILE A 143 8.48 -38.61 25.26
C ILE A 143 8.91 -40.05 24.93
N GLN A 144 7.97 -40.99 24.91
CA GLN A 144 8.28 -42.40 24.60
C GLN A 144 8.15 -42.75 23.13
N ARG A 145 7.23 -42.07 22.42
CA ARG A 145 6.96 -42.36 21.02
C ARG A 145 6.64 -41.08 20.29
N MET A 146 7.22 -40.91 19.11
CA MET A 146 6.96 -39.80 18.20
C MET A 146 6.80 -40.32 16.76
N SER A 147 5.76 -39.86 16.08
CA SER A 147 5.54 -40.12 14.65
C SER A 147 5.16 -38.82 13.95
N VAL A 148 5.70 -38.63 12.75
CA VAL A 148 5.48 -37.47 11.88
C VAL A 148 4.61 -37.86 10.69
#